data_AF-A0A2N1WFS7-F1
#
_entry.id   AF-A0A2N1WFS7-F1
#
_cell.length_a   1.000
_cell.length_b   1.000
_cell.length_c   1.000
_cell.angle_alpha   90.00
_cell.angle_beta   90.00
_cell.angle_gamma   90.00
#
_symmetry.space_group_name_H-M   'P 1'
#
loop_
_entity.id
_entity.type
_entity.pdbx_description
1 polymer ?
#
loop_
_entity_poly.entity_id
_entity_poly.type
_entity_poly.pdbx_seq_one_letter_code
_entity_poly.pdbx_strand_id
1 'polypeptide(L)'
;MTAKKLLDELNAAGLTVSTDGLALNVAGPPDKMTPALRRRLMEQKWALIALVANEMPDPEQLLTLCRDAAVGKSVDAEKLADWLIEQRDPGWCTPIAVQRWAEIIHQRGEFPE
;
A
#
# COMPACT_ATOMS: atom_id res chain seq x y z
N MET A 1 16.03 -10.12 14.95
CA MET A 1 14.62 -10.38 14.55
C MET A 1 14.33 -9.56 13.30
N THR A 2 13.58 -10.07 12.33
CA THR A 2 13.30 -9.41 11.05
C THR A 2 11.93 -8.74 11.03
N ALA A 3 11.74 -7.71 10.21
CA ALA A 3 10.45 -7.04 10.01
C ALA A 3 9.32 -8.00 9.62
N LYS A 4 9.61 -9.01 8.78
CA LYS A 4 8.65 -10.06 8.43
C LYS A 4 8.17 -10.87 9.63
N LYS A 5 9.07 -11.29 10.52
CA LYS A 5 8.67 -12.02 11.74
C LYS A 5 7.86 -11.14 12.70
N LEU A 6 8.15 -9.84 12.74
CA LEU A 6 7.37 -8.89 13.52
C LEU A 6 5.98 -8.69 12.93
N LEU A 7 5.85 -8.62 11.60
CA LEU A 7 4.56 -8.55 10.92
C LEU A 7 3.73 -9.81 11.18
N ASP A 8 4.33 -11.00 11.07
CA ASP A 8 3.67 -12.28 11.39
C ASP A 8 3.20 -12.33 12.85
N GLU A 9 4.01 -11.83 13.79
CA GLU A 9 3.68 -11.77 15.22
C GLU A 9 2.53 -10.77 15.50
N LEU A 10 2.50 -9.63 14.80
CA LEU A 10 1.42 -8.65 14.87
C LEU A 10 0.11 -9.25 14.34
N ASN A 11 0.15 -9.88 13.16
CA ASN A 11 -1.02 -10.54 12.57
C ASN A 11 -1.56 -11.67 13.45
N ALA A 12 -0.67 -12.51 14.02
CA ALA A 12 -1.06 -13.58 14.94
C ALA A 12 -1.68 -13.07 16.25
N ALA A 13 -1.32 -11.85 16.67
CA ALA A 13 -1.93 -11.18 17.81
C ALA A 13 -3.27 -10.50 17.49
N GLY A 14 -3.72 -10.54 16.22
CA GLY A 14 -4.93 -9.85 15.74
C GLY A 14 -4.74 -8.35 15.55
N LEU A 15 -3.49 -7.90 15.35
CA LEU A 15 -3.14 -6.51 15.05
C LEU A 15 -2.89 -6.38 13.55
N THR A 16 -3.65 -5.51 12.90
CA THR A 16 -3.48 -5.17 11.49
C THR A 16 -2.46 -4.06 11.35
N VAL A 17 -1.45 -4.25 10.50
CA VAL A 17 -0.44 -3.25 10.20
C VAL A 17 -0.70 -2.71 8.80
N SER A 18 -0.84 -1.41 8.66
CA SER A 18 -0.99 -0.73 7.36
C SER A 18 -0.06 0.46 7.27
N THR A 19 0.22 0.91 6.05
CA THR A 19 1.08 2.07 5.80
C THR A 19 0.34 3.12 5.01
N ASP A 20 0.50 4.38 5.39
CA ASP A 20 0.08 5.54 4.60
C ASP A 20 1.32 6.38 4.28
N GLY A 21 1.93 6.10 3.12
CA GLY A 21 3.23 6.63 2.74
C GLY A 21 4.33 6.25 3.74
N LEU A 22 4.79 7.22 4.54
CA LEU A 22 5.82 7.03 5.58
C LEU A 22 5.24 6.82 6.98
N ALA A 23 3.91 6.84 7.11
CA ALA A 23 3.22 6.55 8.36
C ALA A 23 2.95 5.05 8.47
N LEU A 24 3.27 4.49 9.64
CA LEU A 24 2.93 3.10 9.99
C LEU A 24 1.75 3.14 10.94
N ASN A 25 0.62 2.62 10.50
CA ASN A 25 -0.61 2.50 11.27
C ASN A 25 -0.74 1.07 11.79
N VAL A 26 -1.13 0.92 13.04
CA VAL A 26 -1.40 -0.38 13.65
C VAL A 26 -2.76 -0.32 14.30
N ALA A 27 -3.69 -1.11 13.80
CA ALA A 27 -5.06 -1.18 14.28
C ALA A 27 -5.31 -2.52 14.97
N GLY A 28 -6.07 -2.51 16.07
CA GLY A 28 -6.49 -3.72 16.76
C GLY A 28 -6.62 -3.52 18.27
N PRO A 29 -6.77 -4.61 19.04
CA PRO A 29 -7.10 -4.53 20.46
C PRO A 29 -5.93 -3.93 21.27
N PRO A 30 -6.17 -2.90 22.09
CA PRO A 30 -5.09 -2.19 22.81
C PRO A 30 -4.38 -3.07 23.84
N ASP A 31 -5.05 -4.12 24.34
CA ASP A 31 -4.50 -5.13 25.24
C ASP A 31 -3.42 -6.01 24.60
N LYS A 32 -3.39 -6.08 23.25
CA LYS A 32 -2.39 -6.85 22.49
C LYS A 32 -1.11 -6.06 22.21
N MET A 33 -1.16 -4.73 22.31
CA MET A 33 -0.02 -3.85 22.07
C MET A 33 0.86 -3.72 23.34
N THR A 34 1.68 -4.73 23.60
CA THR A 34 2.56 -4.72 24.78
C THR A 34 3.73 -3.72 24.63
N PRO A 35 4.34 -3.24 25.73
CA PRO A 35 5.49 -2.33 25.67
C PRO A 35 6.69 -2.91 24.91
N ALA A 36 6.90 -4.22 24.99
CA ALA A 36 7.95 -4.93 24.25
C ALA A 36 7.68 -4.92 22.74
N LEU A 37 6.42 -5.16 22.34
CA LEU A 37 5.99 -5.09 20.95
C LEU A 37 6.14 -3.67 20.39
N ARG A 38 5.74 -2.66 21.16
CA ARG A 38 5.88 -1.24 20.80
C ARG A 38 7.35 -0.84 20.58
N ARG A 39 8.27 -1.32 21.42
CA ARG A 39 9.72 -1.06 21.25
C ARG A 39 10.24 -1.67 19.95
N ARG A 40 9.91 -2.93 19.68
CA ARG A 40 10.27 -3.62 18.43
C ARG A 40 9.69 -2.92 17.19
N LEU A 41 8.47 -2.42 17.31
CA LEU A 41 7.78 -1.68 16.24
C LEU A 41 8.50 -0.36 15.91
N MET A 42 9.04 0.33 16.91
CA MET A 42 9.88 1.51 16.70
C MET A 42 11.23 1.15 16.06
N GLU A 43 11.89 0.09 16.52
CA GLU A 43 13.19 -0.37 15.97
C GLU A 43 13.09 -0.83 14.51
N GLN A 44 11.98 -1.46 14.15
CA GLN A 44 11.75 -2.02 12.81
C GLN A 44 10.81 -1.15 11.97
N LYS A 45 10.47 0.07 12.40
CA LYS A 45 9.44 0.91 11.76
C LYS A 45 9.67 1.05 10.25
N TRP A 46 10.88 1.43 9.84
CA TRP A 46 11.20 1.65 8.43
C TRP A 46 11.20 0.35 7.62
N ALA A 47 11.69 -0.74 8.21
CA ALA A 47 11.69 -2.04 7.56
C ALA A 47 10.28 -2.62 7.43
N LEU A 48 9.38 -2.36 8.40
CA LEU A 48 7.96 -2.69 8.31
C LEU A 48 7.26 -1.84 7.27
N ILE A 49 7.54 -0.54 7.21
CA ILE A 49 6.98 0.34 6.17
C ILE A 49 7.39 -0.18 4.80
N ALA A 50 8.68 -0.46 4.58
CA ALA A 50 9.16 -0.99 3.31
C ALA A 50 8.59 -2.38 2.99
N LEU A 51 8.30 -3.22 3.99
CA LEU A 51 7.75 -4.55 3.79
C LEU A 51 6.24 -4.50 3.47
N VAL A 52 5.47 -3.71 4.23
CA VAL A 52 4.02 -3.56 4.09
C VAL A 52 3.67 -2.73 2.85
N ALA A 53 4.47 -1.70 2.54
CA ALA A 53 4.35 -0.96 1.28
C ALA A 53 4.74 -1.81 0.05
N ASN A 54 5.36 -2.98 0.26
CA ASN A 54 5.68 -3.94 -0.78
C ASN A 54 4.65 -5.08 -0.87
N GLU A 55 3.48 -4.91 -0.25
CA GLU A 55 2.28 -5.69 -0.55
C GLU A 55 1.36 -4.87 -1.46
N MET A 56 0.78 -5.53 -2.46
CA MET A 56 -0.21 -4.91 -3.34
C MET A 56 -1.37 -4.39 -2.47
N PRO A 57 -1.83 -3.14 -2.65
CA PRO A 57 -3.02 -2.66 -1.98
C PRO A 57 -4.22 -3.54 -2.35
N ASP A 58 -5.19 -3.63 -1.42
CA ASP A 58 -6.45 -4.31 -1.68
C ASP A 58 -7.14 -3.70 -2.92
N PRO A 59 -7.83 -4.49 -3.77
CA PRO A 59 -8.48 -3.99 -4.97
C PRO A 59 -9.39 -2.77 -4.74
N GLU A 60 -10.10 -2.70 -3.61
CA GLU A 60 -10.95 -1.56 -3.28
C GLU A 60 -10.15 -0.28 -2.98
N GLN A 61 -9.02 -0.45 -2.28
CA GLN A 61 -8.09 0.66 -2.00
C GLN A 61 -7.40 1.15 -3.27
N LEU A 62 -6.93 0.23 -4.11
CA LEU A 62 -6.30 0.55 -5.38
C LEU A 62 -7.28 1.27 -6.32
N LEU A 63 -8.53 0.81 -6.40
CA LEU A 63 -9.56 1.46 -7.19
C LEU A 63 -9.83 2.88 -6.70
N THR A 64 -9.85 3.09 -5.39
CA THR A 64 -10.02 4.44 -4.80
C THR A 64 -8.87 5.36 -5.22
N LEU A 65 -7.62 4.89 -5.13
CA LEU A 65 -6.45 5.64 -5.60
C LEU A 65 -6.53 5.95 -7.10
N CYS A 66 -6.98 4.99 -7.91
CA CYS A 66 -7.14 5.17 -9.35
C CYS A 66 -8.25 6.18 -9.68
N ARG A 67 -9.35 6.19 -8.93
CA ARG A 67 -10.43 7.17 -9.09
C ARG A 67 -9.93 8.59 -8.82
N ASP A 68 -9.21 8.79 -7.72
CA ASP A 68 -8.63 10.08 -7.37
C ASP A 68 -7.60 10.52 -8.42
N ALA A 69 -6.76 9.60 -8.90
CA ALA A 69 -5.78 9.87 -9.94
C ALA A 69 -6.42 10.16 -11.31
N ALA A 70 -7.59 9.58 -11.61
CA ALA A 70 -8.33 9.77 -12.86
C ALA A 70 -9.14 11.08 -12.90
N VAL A 71 -9.32 11.77 -11.76
CA VAL A 71 -10.05 13.06 -11.73
C VAL A 71 -9.44 14.05 -12.73
N GLY A 72 -10.28 14.57 -13.63
CA GLY A 72 -9.89 15.52 -14.66
C GLY A 72 -9.12 14.91 -15.84
N LYS A 73 -9.03 13.58 -15.94
CA LYS A 73 -8.34 12.85 -17.01
C LYS A 73 -9.32 11.95 -17.77
N SER A 74 -8.94 11.55 -18.98
CA SER A 74 -9.71 10.63 -19.83
C SER A 74 -9.46 9.15 -19.53
N VAL A 75 -8.71 8.83 -18.47
CA VAL A 75 -8.37 7.45 -18.10
C VAL A 75 -9.49 6.82 -17.29
N ASP A 76 -9.80 5.56 -17.60
CA ASP A 76 -10.75 4.76 -16.84
C ASP A 76 -10.06 4.22 -15.57
N ALA A 77 -10.61 4.54 -14.40
CA ALA A 77 -10.05 4.18 -13.11
C ALA A 77 -10.09 2.66 -12.83
N GLU A 78 -11.13 1.96 -13.31
CA GLU A 78 -11.24 0.50 -13.16
C GLU A 78 -10.19 -0.19 -14.03
N LYS A 79 -10.05 0.24 -15.29
CA LYS A 79 -8.99 -0.28 -16.17
C LYS A 79 -7.58 0.03 -15.66
N LEU A 80 -7.38 1.19 -15.03
CA LEU A 80 -6.11 1.53 -14.39
C LEU A 80 -5.79 0.62 -13.22
N ALA A 81 -6.77 0.32 -12.37
CA ALA A 81 -6.58 -0.61 -11.26
C ALA A 81 -6.26 -2.02 -11.77
N ASP A 82 -7.03 -2.52 -12.76
CA ASP A 82 -6.79 -3.83 -13.37
C ASP A 82 -5.39 -3.92 -13.98
N TRP A 83 -5.00 -2.91 -14.78
CA TRP A 83 -3.68 -2.86 -15.40
C TRP A 83 -2.56 -2.86 -14.34
N LEU A 84 -2.68 -2.08 -13.26
CA LEU A 84 -1.69 -2.06 -12.18
C LEU A 84 -1.59 -3.41 -11.44
N ILE A 85 -2.71 -4.13 -11.28
CA ILE A 85 -2.72 -5.48 -10.70
C ILE A 85 -1.96 -6.46 -11.60
N GLU A 86 -2.12 -6.36 -12.91
CA GLU A 86 -1.43 -7.22 -13.89
C GLU A 86 0.10 -7.05 -13.83
N GLN A 87 0.60 -5.83 -13.55
CA GLN A 87 2.04 -5.58 -13.43
C GLN A 87 2.69 -6.29 -12.23
N ARG A 88 1.89 -6.62 -11.20
CA ARG A 88 2.33 -7.28 -9.96
C ARG A 88 3.51 -6.57 -9.28
N ASP A 89 3.60 -5.25 -9.45
CA ASP A 89 4.61 -4.40 -8.82
C ASP A 89 3.93 -3.49 -7.77
N PRO A 90 4.09 -3.79 -6.47
CA PRO A 90 3.55 -2.97 -5.39
C PRO A 90 4.03 -1.51 -5.43
N GLY A 91 5.24 -1.26 -5.94
CA GLY A 91 5.79 0.08 -6.09
C GLY A 91 4.99 0.95 -7.06
N TRP A 92 4.28 0.32 -8.01
CA TRP A 92 3.45 1.01 -9.00
C TRP A 92 2.07 1.37 -8.46
N CYS A 93 1.67 0.71 -7.35
CA CYS A 93 0.38 0.91 -6.70
C CYS A 93 0.44 1.96 -5.57
N THR A 94 1.55 2.68 -5.44
CA THR A 94 1.66 3.80 -4.50
C THR A 94 0.90 5.02 -5.03
N PRO A 95 0.35 5.91 -4.18
CA PRO A 95 -0.44 7.07 -4.63
C PRO A 95 0.28 7.94 -5.68
N ILE A 96 1.59 8.16 -5.49
CA ILE A 96 2.42 8.95 -6.42
C ILE A 96 2.60 8.21 -7.75
N ALA A 97 2.84 6.90 -7.72
CA ALA A 97 3.00 6.11 -8.93
C ALA A 97 1.68 6.01 -9.71
N VAL A 98 0.56 5.77 -9.04
CA VAL A 98 -0.78 5.73 -9.64
C VAL A 98 -1.12 7.06 -10.31
N GLN A 99 -0.83 8.20 -9.67
CA GLN A 99 -1.01 9.51 -10.28
C GLN A 99 -0.18 9.70 -11.55
N ARG A 100 1.09 9.29 -11.52
CA ARG A 100 1.98 9.38 -12.69
C ARG A 100 1.49 8.48 -13.83
N TRP A 101 1.07 7.26 -13.52
CA TRP A 101 0.54 6.36 -14.53
C TRP A 101 -0.75 6.88 -15.16
N ALA A 102 -1.68 7.39 -14.34
CA ALA A 102 -2.90 8.04 -14.83
C ALA A 102 -2.59 9.21 -15.78
N GLU A 103 -1.56 10.00 -15.48
CA GLU A 103 -1.11 11.11 -16.33
C GLU A 103 -0.47 10.61 -17.64
N ILE A 104 0.43 9.63 -17.57
CA ILE A 104 1.08 9.03 -18.75
C ILE A 104 0.02 8.44 -19.70
N ILE A 105 -0.93 7.68 -19.17
CA ILE A 105 -2.00 7.05 -19.95
C ILE A 105 -2.93 8.11 -20.55
N HIS A 106 -3.27 9.15 -19.79
CA HIS A 106 -4.05 10.26 -20.31
C HIS A 106 -3.35 10.98 -21.48
N GLN A 107 -2.04 11.21 -21.37
CA GLN A 107 -1.25 11.86 -22.43
C GLN A 107 -1.07 10.98 -23.66
N ARG A 108 -0.95 9.65 -23.48
CA ARG A 108 -0.78 8.68 -24.58
C ARG A 108 -2.10 8.30 -25.23
N GLY A 109 -3.20 8.29 -24.48
CA GLY A 109 -4.49 7.76 -24.90
C GLY A 109 -4.61 6.24 -24.82
N GLU A 110 -3.57 5.54 -24.37
CA GLU A 110 -3.50 4.06 -24.30
C GLU A 110 -2.68 3.57 -23.10
N PHE A 111 -2.93 2.32 -22.69
CA PHE A 111 -2.21 1.64 -21.62
C PHE A 111 -0.88 1.08 -22.14
N PRO A 112 0.24 1.26 -21.42
CA PRO A 112 1.51 0.64 -21.80
C PRO A 112 1.43 -0.89 -21.74
N GLU A 113 2.08 -1.55 -22.71
CA GLU A 113 2.32 -3.01 -22.72
C GLU A 113 3.48 -3.41 -21.81
#